data_AF-A0A2I0T004-F1
#
_entry.id   AF-A0A2I0T004-F1
#
_cell.length_a   1.000
_cell.length_b   1.000
_cell.length_c   1.000
_cell.angle_alpha   90.00
_cell.angle_beta   90.00
_cell.angle_gamma   90.00
#
_symmetry.space_group_name_H-M   'P 1'
#
loop_
_entity.id
_entity.type
_entity.pdbx_description
1 polymer ?
#
loop_
_entity_poly.entity_id
_entity_poly.type
_entity_poly.pdbx_seq_one_letter_code
_entity_poly.pdbx_strand_id
1 'polypeptide(L)'
;MEIQLTDPRLTIVKCKPKMGYMKKQPDITNSMRAILVDWLVEVGEEYKLQNETLHLAVNYIDRFLSSMSVLRGKLQLVGTAAMLLASKFEEIYPPEVADSNDQPVPHSVFPT
;
A
#
# COMPACT_ATOMS: atom_id res chain seq x y z
N MET A 1 -4.38 -31.41 -9.72
CA MET A 1 -3.65 -30.13 -9.89
C MET A 1 -4.28 -29.15 -8.93
N GLU A 2 -3.83 -29.18 -7.68
CA GLU A 2 -4.36 -28.30 -6.65
C GLU A 2 -3.96 -26.87 -6.94
N ILE A 3 -4.96 -26.01 -6.99
CA ILE A 3 -4.82 -24.58 -7.11
C ILE A 3 -4.32 -24.13 -5.75
N GLN A 4 -3.00 -23.95 -5.60
CA GLN A 4 -2.44 -23.30 -4.42
C GLN A 4 -2.99 -21.88 -4.39
N LEU A 5 -4.00 -21.68 -3.53
CA LEU A 5 -4.48 -20.39 -3.10
C LEU A 5 -3.29 -19.70 -2.43
N THR A 6 -2.58 -18.85 -3.18
CA THR A 6 -1.43 -18.11 -2.68
C THR A 6 -1.91 -17.20 -1.57
N ASP A 7 -1.52 -17.54 -0.34
CA ASP A 7 -1.77 -16.76 0.87
C ASP A 7 -1.45 -15.27 0.63
N PRO A 8 -2.42 -14.35 0.78
CA PRO A 8 -2.21 -12.92 0.56
C PRO A 8 -1.13 -12.34 1.47
N ARG A 9 -0.86 -12.96 2.63
CA ARG A 9 0.22 -12.56 3.54
C ARG A 9 1.62 -12.89 2.99
N LEU A 10 1.74 -13.87 2.08
CA LEU A 10 3.01 -14.26 1.46
C LEU A 10 3.49 -13.25 0.40
N THR A 11 2.57 -12.52 -0.24
CA THR A 11 2.88 -11.48 -1.24
C THR A 11 3.58 -10.28 -0.60
N ILE A 12 3.22 -9.95 0.64
CA ILE A 12 3.75 -8.77 1.36
C ILE A 12 5.22 -8.94 1.73
N VAL A 13 5.66 -10.18 2.04
CA VAL A 13 7.05 -10.50 2.40
C VAL A 13 8.02 -10.38 1.22
N LYS A 14 7.56 -10.47 -0.03
CA LYS A 14 8.38 -10.27 -1.24
C LYS A 14 8.60 -8.80 -1.62
N CYS A 15 7.91 -7.87 -0.99
CA CYS A 15 7.81 -6.48 -1.44
C CYS A 15 8.73 -5.50 -0.68
N LYS A 16 9.99 -5.90 -0.39
CA LYS A 16 10.97 -5.00 0.22
C LYS A 16 11.83 -4.31 -0.84
N PRO A 17 12.08 -3.00 -0.72
CA PRO A 17 13.04 -2.32 -1.59
C PRO A 17 14.46 -2.85 -1.38
N LYS A 18 15.32 -2.75 -2.40
CA LYS A 18 16.71 -3.23 -2.32
C LYS A 18 17.49 -2.32 -1.37
N MET A 19 18.21 -2.89 -0.41
CA MET A 19 19.07 -2.12 0.48
C MET A 19 20.08 -1.28 -0.33
N GLY A 20 20.16 0.02 -0.03
CA GLY A 20 21.08 0.94 -0.69
C GLY A 20 20.73 1.25 -2.16
N TYR A 21 19.48 1.04 -2.59
CA TYR A 21 19.06 1.33 -3.97
C TYR A 21 19.36 2.77 -4.41
N MET A 22 19.36 3.72 -3.47
CA MET A 22 19.66 5.13 -3.75
C MET A 22 21.06 5.33 -4.32
N LYS A 23 22.03 4.45 -4.01
CA LYS A 23 23.39 4.50 -4.59
C LYS A 23 23.41 4.27 -6.11
N LYS A 24 22.34 3.69 -6.67
CA LYS A 24 22.20 3.44 -8.12
C LYS A 24 21.50 4.59 -8.85
N GLN A 25 20.95 5.55 -8.11
CA GLN A 25 20.27 6.70 -8.69
C GLN A 25 21.31 7.78 -9.06
N PRO A 26 21.49 8.13 -10.33
CA PRO A 26 22.48 9.13 -10.73
C PRO A 26 22.03 10.57 -10.42
N ASP A 27 20.73 10.82 -10.31
CA ASP A 27 20.15 12.17 -10.21
C ASP A 27 19.16 12.35 -9.03
N ILE A 28 18.95 11.31 -8.22
CA ILE A 28 18.06 11.35 -7.03
C ILE A 28 18.90 11.14 -5.77
N THR A 29 18.59 11.90 -4.72
CA THR A 29 19.21 11.78 -3.40
C THR A 29 18.19 11.36 -2.34
N ASN A 30 18.68 10.88 -1.18
CA ASN A 30 17.81 10.59 -0.03
C ASN A 30 17.02 11.83 0.42
N SER A 31 17.61 13.03 0.32
CA SER A 31 16.92 14.28 0.67
C SER A 31 15.76 14.57 -0.28
N MET A 32 15.93 14.35 -1.59
CA MET A 32 14.83 14.50 -2.55
C MET A 32 13.70 13.51 -2.29
N ARG A 33 14.03 12.27 -1.90
CA ARG A 33 13.03 11.29 -1.45
C ARG A 33 12.30 11.78 -0.21
N ALA A 34 13.01 12.33 0.79
CA ALA A 34 12.38 12.84 2.01
C ALA A 34 11.39 13.98 1.69
N ILE A 35 11.80 14.94 0.85
CA ILE A 35 10.92 16.04 0.38
C ILE A 35 9.70 15.49 -0.35
N LEU A 36 9.87 14.47 -1.21
CA LEU A 36 8.74 13.84 -1.88
C LEU A 36 7.76 13.21 -0.87
N VAL A 37 8.28 12.45 0.12
CA VAL A 37 7.43 11.77 1.10
C VAL A 37 6.69 12.77 1.99
N ASP A 38 7.34 13.85 2.39
CA ASP A 38 6.72 14.95 3.14
C ASP A 38 5.56 15.56 2.37
N TRP A 39 5.77 15.89 1.09
CA TRP A 39 4.70 16.35 0.21
C TRP A 39 3.56 15.33 0.04
N LEU A 40 3.87 14.03 -0.01
CA LEU A 40 2.84 12.99 -0.08
C LEU A 40 2.01 12.86 1.19
N VAL A 41 2.54 13.23 2.37
CA VAL A 41 1.77 13.33 3.61
C VAL A 41 0.73 14.43 3.47
N GLU A 42 1.13 15.64 3.04
CA GLU A 42 0.21 16.76 2.82
C GLU A 42 -0.91 16.38 1.82
N VAL A 43 -0.55 15.71 0.72
CA VAL A 43 -1.52 15.21 -0.26
C VAL A 43 -2.47 14.18 0.37
N GLY A 44 -1.94 13.24 1.17
CA GLY A 44 -2.76 12.24 1.86
C GLY A 44 -3.78 12.86 2.81
N GLU A 45 -3.38 13.90 3.54
CA GLU A 45 -4.24 14.65 4.45
C GLU A 45 -5.34 15.43 3.70
N GLU A 46 -4.97 16.13 2.62
CA GLU A 46 -5.91 16.89 1.78
C GLU A 46 -7.01 15.98 1.20
N TYR A 47 -6.65 14.78 0.74
CA TYR A 47 -7.58 13.79 0.20
C TYR A 47 -8.18 12.84 1.25
N LYS A 48 -7.83 12.99 2.53
CA LYS A 48 -8.29 12.14 3.66
C LYS A 48 -8.06 10.64 3.43
N LEU A 49 -6.91 10.29 2.84
CA LEU A 49 -6.53 8.89 2.59
C LEU A 49 -6.14 8.19 3.90
N GLN A 50 -6.28 6.86 3.94
CA GLN A 50 -5.77 6.08 5.07
C GLN A 50 -4.24 6.12 5.17
N ASN A 51 -3.70 5.99 6.40
CA ASN A 51 -2.26 5.89 6.61
C ASN A 51 -1.66 4.69 5.87
N GLU A 52 -2.37 3.57 5.81
CA GLU A 52 -2.00 2.39 5.03
C GLU A 52 -1.72 2.72 3.55
N THR A 53 -2.56 3.57 2.94
CA THR A 53 -2.39 4.05 1.56
C THR A 53 -1.06 4.79 1.39
N LEU A 54 -0.71 5.67 2.32
CA LEU A 54 0.58 6.39 2.29
C LEU A 54 1.77 5.41 2.42
N HIS A 55 1.72 4.48 3.38
CA HIS A 55 2.79 3.49 3.56
C HIS A 55 2.98 2.62 2.32
N LEU A 56 1.88 2.23 1.67
CA LEU A 56 1.89 1.46 0.44
C LEU A 56 2.47 2.27 -0.73
N ALA A 57 2.10 3.55 -0.86
CA ALA A 57 2.67 4.44 -1.87
C ALA A 57 4.20 4.59 -1.71
N VAL A 58 4.68 4.80 -0.47
CA VAL A 58 6.13 4.87 -0.18
C VAL A 58 6.83 3.55 -0.54
N ASN A 59 6.21 2.40 -0.24
CA ASN A 59 6.74 1.09 -0.63
C ASN A 59 6.89 0.96 -2.15
N TYR A 60 5.89 1.41 -2.91
CA TYR A 60 5.93 1.39 -4.38
C TYR A 60 7.04 2.29 -4.93
N ILE A 61 7.20 3.50 -4.38
CA ILE A 61 8.27 4.43 -4.77
C ILE A 61 9.64 3.78 -4.55
N ASP A 62 9.89 3.22 -3.36
CA ASP A 62 11.19 2.65 -3.01
C ASP A 62 11.53 1.43 -3.88
N ARG A 63 10.53 0.61 -4.24
CA ARG A 63 10.70 -0.54 -5.15
C ARG A 63 10.91 -0.10 -6.59
N PHE A 64 10.24 0.96 -7.03
CA PHE A 64 10.43 1.53 -8.35
C PHE A 64 11.85 2.08 -8.49
N LEU A 65 12.33 2.86 -7.52
CA LEU A 65 13.70 3.37 -7.45
C LEU A 65 14.75 2.25 -7.25
N SER A 66 14.35 1.07 -6.77
CA SER A 66 15.21 -0.12 -6.72
C SER A 66 15.47 -0.78 -8.07
N SER A 67 14.62 -0.50 -9.06
CA SER A 67 14.60 -1.18 -10.35
C SER A 67 14.89 -0.23 -11.52
N MET A 68 14.51 1.05 -11.40
CA MET A 68 14.58 2.05 -12.46
C MET A 68 15.36 3.28 -11.98
N SER A 69 16.26 3.80 -12.82
CA SER A 69 16.87 5.11 -12.61
C SER A 69 15.90 6.21 -13.03
N VAL A 70 15.67 7.19 -12.16
CA VAL A 70 14.70 8.28 -12.38
C VAL A 70 15.43 9.61 -12.40
N LEU A 71 15.00 10.51 -13.28
CA LEU A 71 15.47 11.90 -13.29
C LEU A 71 14.70 12.71 -12.26
N ARG A 72 15.33 13.70 -11.62
CA ARG A 72 14.69 14.52 -10.56
C ARG A 72 13.35 15.12 -10.98
N GLY A 73 13.24 15.59 -12.23
CA GLY A 73 12.01 16.19 -12.77
C GLY A 73 10.85 15.19 -12.94
N LYS A 74 11.11 13.89 -12.88
CA LYS A 74 10.09 12.84 -12.94
C LYS A 74 9.78 12.22 -11.57
N LEU A 75 10.48 12.63 -10.51
CA LEU A 75 10.32 12.04 -9.19
C LEU A 75 8.92 12.28 -8.61
N GLN A 76 8.39 13.49 -8.76
CA GLN A 76 7.01 13.81 -8.34
C GLN A 76 5.98 12.99 -9.12
N LEU A 77 6.17 12.81 -10.43
CA LEU A 77 5.29 11.97 -11.25
C LEU A 77 5.25 10.52 -10.73
N VAL A 78 6.41 9.96 -10.35
CA VAL A 78 6.48 8.63 -9.73
C VAL A 78 5.72 8.61 -8.41
N GLY A 79 5.88 9.65 -7.57
CA GLY A 79 5.15 9.77 -6.31
C GLY A 79 3.64 9.83 -6.49
N THR A 80 3.14 10.69 -7.38
CA THR A 80 1.71 10.81 -7.67
C THR A 80 1.13 9.52 -8.25
N ALA A 81 1.84 8.87 -9.17
CA ALA A 81 1.41 7.59 -9.74
C ALA A 81 1.37 6.48 -8.68
N ALA A 82 2.35 6.43 -7.77
CA ALA A 82 2.37 5.49 -6.66
C ALA A 82 1.22 5.72 -5.68
N MET A 83 0.91 6.97 -5.35
CA MET A 83 -0.23 7.32 -4.50
C MET A 83 -1.57 6.92 -5.14
N LEU A 84 -1.73 7.16 -6.45
CA LEU A 84 -2.93 6.75 -7.19
C LEU A 84 -3.11 5.22 -7.22
N LEU A 85 -2.02 4.48 -7.36
CA LEU A 85 -2.07 3.02 -7.30
C LEU A 85 -2.42 2.53 -5.90
N ALA A 86 -1.78 3.10 -4.87
CA ALA A 86 -2.04 2.72 -3.48
C ALA A 86 -3.49 3.02 -3.08
N SER A 87 -4.03 4.19 -3.44
CA SER A 87 -5.41 4.54 -3.10
C SER A 87 -6.42 3.64 -3.80
N LYS A 88 -6.14 3.21 -5.04
CA LYS A 88 -6.97 2.18 -5.70
C LYS A 88 -6.85 0.81 -5.06
N PHE A 89 -5.73 0.48 -4.40
CA PHE A 89 -5.54 -0.82 -3.76
C PHE A 89 -6.11 -0.90 -2.35
N GLU A 90 -6.11 0.19 -1.58
CA GLU A 90 -6.68 0.14 -0.23
C GLU A 90 -8.13 0.61 -0.17
N GLU A 91 -8.49 1.68 -0.88
CA GLU A 91 -9.83 2.26 -0.75
C GLU A 91 -10.91 1.49 -1.53
N ILE A 92 -10.51 0.54 -2.40
CA ILE A 92 -11.43 -0.27 -3.22
C ILE A 92 -11.73 -1.63 -2.56
N TYR A 93 -10.88 -2.10 -1.64
CA TYR A 93 -11.10 -3.38 -0.98
C TYR A 93 -11.93 -3.16 0.29
N PRO A 94 -13.21 -3.55 0.32
CA PRO A 94 -13.97 -3.51 1.56
C PRO A 94 -13.30 -4.45 2.58
N PRO A 95 -13.35 -4.13 3.89
CA PRO A 95 -12.91 -5.07 4.91
C PRO A 95 -13.63 -6.39 4.68
N GLU A 96 -12.85 -7.47 4.59
CA GLU A 96 -13.33 -8.83 4.45
C GLU A 96 -14.42 -9.03 5.52
N VAL A 97 -15.62 -9.44 5.09
CA VAL A 97 -16.75 -9.65 6.01
C VAL A 97 -16.29 -10.70 7.01
N ALA A 98 -15.89 -10.25 8.20
CA ALA A 98 -15.75 -11.11 9.36
C ALA A 98 -17.17 -11.63 9.60
N ASP A 99 -17.41 -12.82 9.07
CA ASP A 99 -18.63 -13.57 9.19
C ASP A 99 -18.91 -13.68 10.70
N SER A 100 -19.83 -12.83 11.16
CA SER A 100 -20.27 -12.76 12.54
C SER A 100 -21.17 -13.96 12.79
N ASN A 101 -20.58 -15.15 12.77
CA ASN A 101 -21.23 -16.37 13.22
C ASN A 101 -21.19 -16.40 14.74
N ASP A 102 -22.28 -15.94 15.34
CA ASP A 102 -22.80 -16.41 16.64
C ASP A 102 -24.21 -15.81 16.80
N GLN A 103 -25.34 -16.51 16.89
CA GLN A 103 -25.74 -17.92 16.89
C GLN A 103 -27.16 -17.95 16.27
N PRO A 104 -27.64 -19.05 15.66
CA PRO A 104 -29.06 -19.20 15.39
C PRO A 104 -29.83 -19.25 16.71
N VAL A 105 -30.68 -18.26 16.99
CA VAL A 105 -31.63 -18.33 18.12
C VAL A 105 -32.57 -19.51 17.88
N PRO A 106 -32.60 -20.55 18.76
CA PRO A 106 -33.57 -21.62 18.61
C PRO A 106 -34.96 -21.08 18.94
N HIS A 107 -35.83 -21.04 17.93
CA HIS A 107 -37.26 -20.86 18.11
C HIS A 107 -37.83 -22.12 18.79
N SER A 108 -37.99 -22.09 20.12
CA SER A 108 -38.89 -22.91 20.97
C SER A 108 -38.36 -22.83 22.42
N VAL A 109 -39.10 -22.52 23.49
CA VAL A 109 -40.49 -22.78 23.88
C VAL A 109 -40.88 -21.70 24.90
N PHE A 110 -42.04 -21.04 24.74
CA PHE A 110 -42.74 -20.41 25.87
C PHE A 110 -43.46 -21.52 26.65
N PRO A 111 -43.24 -21.70 27.96
CA PRO A 111 -44.19 -22.47 28.76
C PRO A 111 -45.36 -21.56 29.17
N THR A 112 -46.54 -22.19 29.18
CA THR A 112 -47.85 -21.71 29.69
C THR A 112 -47.79 -20.97 31.01
#